data_AF-A0A935WFI0-F1
#
_entry.id   AF-A0A935WFI0-F1
#
_cell.length_a   1.000
_cell.length_b   1.000
_cell.length_c   1.000
_cell.angle_alpha   90.00
_cell.angle_beta   90.00
_cell.angle_gamma   90.00
#
_symmetry.space_group_name_H-M   'P 1'
#
loop_
_entity.id
_entity.type
_entity.pdbx_description
1 polymer ?
#
loop_
_entity_poly.entity_id
_entity_poly.type
_entity_poly.pdbx_seq_one_letter_code
_entity_poly.pdbx_strand_id
1 'polypeptide(L)'
;MAQLLPDLRTVLRSLSRQPGFCAVVILTLALGIGANSAIFSVVNAVLLKPLPYREPERLALLWSRWSNFDKTWLSEAEFLDYARLEAQVESAAAWSDEGDVAITGEGTPESVGAMAMSHEMLPVLGMEPAVGRGFSVAEDLPNAPPVAMIGYDLWRRRYGGDPSLVGRTITVDGTPVRVVGCCPGSSGCRSSSRCGSRRSTSSRSAWSAPIPSAATTASSAWRDSAREAAPPASRQR
;
A
#
# COMPACT_ATOMS: atom_id res chain seq x y z
N MET A 1 -36.78 -44.92 13.43
CA MET A 1 -36.61 -44.15 12.16
C MET A 1 -37.85 -44.10 11.26
N ALA A 2 -38.84 -45.00 11.38
CA ALA A 2 -40.00 -45.07 10.46
C ALA A 2 -41.10 -43.99 10.62
N GLN A 3 -40.98 -43.04 11.56
CA GLN A 3 -42.02 -42.02 11.81
C GLN A 3 -41.73 -40.62 11.25
N LEU A 4 -40.50 -40.36 10.78
CA LEU A 4 -40.13 -39.02 10.26
C LEU A 4 -40.84 -38.66 8.95
N LEU A 5 -41.08 -39.63 8.07
CA LEU A 5 -41.75 -39.40 6.77
C LEU A 5 -43.24 -39.04 6.93
N PRO A 6 -44.04 -39.78 7.73
CA PRO A 6 -45.42 -39.42 8.03
C PRO A 6 -45.55 -38.04 8.68
N ASP A 7 -44.65 -37.71 9.62
CA ASP A 7 -44.66 -36.43 10.33
C ASP A 7 -44.36 -35.26 9.38
N LEU A 8 -43.31 -35.38 8.54
CA LEU A 8 -43.00 -34.38 7.52
C LEU A 8 -44.16 -34.15 6.55
N ARG A 9 -44.82 -35.22 6.10
CA ARG A 9 -45.98 -35.12 5.19
C ARG A 9 -47.16 -34.42 5.85
N THR A 10 -47.38 -34.68 7.14
CA THR A 10 -48.45 -34.07 7.92
C THR A 10 -48.18 -32.58 8.15
N VAL A 11 -46.94 -32.21 8.47
CA VAL A 11 -46.50 -30.82 8.63
C VAL A 11 -46.62 -30.04 7.31
N LEU A 12 -46.15 -30.60 6.18
CA LEU A 12 -46.31 -29.97 4.86
C LEU A 12 -47.77 -29.75 4.48
N ARG A 13 -48.65 -30.72 4.77
CA ARG A 13 -50.09 -30.60 4.52
C ARG A 13 -50.73 -29.54 5.42
N SER A 14 -50.27 -29.40 6.66
CA SER A 14 -50.72 -28.36 7.58
C SER A 14 -50.28 -26.95 7.13
N LEU A 15 -49.02 -26.81 6.70
CA LEU A 15 -48.47 -25.56 6.14
C LEU A 15 -49.24 -25.11 4.89
N SER A 16 -49.61 -26.03 4.00
CA SER A 16 -50.40 -25.73 2.79
C SER A 16 -51.83 -25.25 3.06
N ARG A 17 -52.37 -25.48 4.27
CA ARG A 17 -53.71 -25.03 4.66
C ARG A 17 -53.75 -23.58 5.14
N GLN A 18 -52.62 -22.98 5.49
CA GLN A 18 -52.51 -21.59 5.94
C GLN A 18 -51.36 -20.86 5.22
N PRO A 19 -51.51 -20.62 3.90
CA PRO A 19 -50.41 -20.09 3.07
C PRO A 19 -49.97 -18.68 3.46
N GLY A 20 -50.87 -17.84 3.99
CA GLY A 20 -50.53 -16.47 4.41
C GLY A 20 -49.56 -16.42 5.60
N PHE A 21 -49.81 -17.24 6.63
CA PHE A 21 -48.92 -17.32 7.79
C PHE A 21 -47.56 -17.91 7.39
N CYS A 22 -47.56 -18.98 6.57
CA CYS A 22 -46.32 -19.55 6.01
C CYS A 22 -45.50 -18.52 5.26
N ALA A 23 -46.13 -17.72 4.41
CA ALA A 23 -45.43 -16.73 3.60
C ALA A 23 -44.71 -15.70 4.48
N VAL A 24 -45.36 -15.18 5.53
CA VAL A 24 -44.75 -14.22 6.46
C VAL A 24 -43.57 -14.84 7.20
N VAL A 25 -43.70 -16.08 7.68
CA VAL A 25 -42.62 -16.79 8.39
C VAL A 25 -41.43 -17.05 7.47
N ILE A 26 -41.66 -17.53 6.24
CA ILE A 26 -40.60 -17.76 5.27
C ILE A 26 -39.91 -16.44 4.91
N LEU A 27 -40.67 -15.36 4.71
CA LEU A 27 -40.12 -14.05 4.36
C LEU A 27 -39.24 -13.49 5.49
N THR A 28 -39.68 -13.61 6.74
CA THR A 28 -38.90 -13.17 7.91
C THR A 28 -37.65 -14.01 8.12
N LEU A 29 -37.73 -15.34 7.96
CA LEU A 29 -36.55 -16.21 8.01
C LEU A 29 -35.56 -15.90 6.89
N ALA A 30 -36.06 -15.73 5.66
CA ALA A 30 -35.26 -15.41 4.50
C ALA A 30 -34.55 -14.05 4.66
N LEU A 31 -35.24 -13.05 5.22
CA LEU A 31 -34.66 -11.74 5.48
C LEU A 31 -33.55 -11.81 6.54
N GLY A 32 -33.79 -12.53 7.64
CA GLY A 32 -32.79 -12.69 8.71
C GLY A 32 -31.54 -13.44 8.26
N ILE A 33 -31.71 -14.55 7.53
CA ILE A 33 -30.60 -15.33 6.98
C ILE A 33 -29.86 -14.51 5.91
N GLY A 34 -30.60 -13.89 4.98
CA GLY A 34 -30.03 -13.11 3.89
C GLY A 34 -29.23 -11.90 4.38
N ALA A 35 -29.74 -11.17 5.38
CA ALA A 35 -29.04 -10.03 5.97
C ALA A 35 -27.72 -10.45 6.63
N ASN A 36 -27.74 -11.52 7.42
CA ASN A 36 -26.53 -12.04 8.06
C ASN A 36 -25.52 -12.55 7.02
N SER A 37 -25.97 -13.32 6.02
CA SER A 37 -25.10 -13.79 4.94
C SER A 37 -24.52 -12.64 4.11
N ALA A 38 -25.28 -11.56 3.87
CA ALA A 38 -24.79 -10.39 3.13
C ALA A 38 -23.68 -9.67 3.91
N ILE A 39 -23.85 -9.47 5.22
CA ILE A 39 -22.82 -8.86 6.07
C ILE A 39 -21.55 -9.72 6.05
N PHE A 40 -21.68 -11.05 6.25
CA PHE A 40 -20.52 -11.94 6.20
C PHE A 40 -19.89 -12.00 4.80
N SER A 41 -20.66 -11.89 3.73
CA SER A 41 -20.13 -11.83 2.36
C SER A 41 -19.30 -10.57 2.13
N VAL A 42 -19.78 -9.41 2.60
CA VAL A 42 -19.04 -8.14 2.52
C VAL A 42 -17.78 -8.22 3.38
N VAL A 43 -17.90 -8.70 4.63
CA VAL A 43 -16.75 -8.89 5.52
C VAL A 43 -15.73 -9.84 4.89
N ASN A 44 -16.15 -10.96 4.32
CA ASN A 44 -15.24 -11.90 3.67
C ASN A 44 -14.61 -11.30 2.39
N ALA A 45 -15.36 -10.54 1.60
CA ALA A 45 -14.85 -9.88 0.41
C ALA A 45 -13.85 -8.75 0.74
N VAL A 46 -14.02 -8.07 1.88
CA VAL A 46 -13.21 -6.91 2.28
C VAL A 46 -12.03 -7.30 3.18
N LEU A 47 -12.22 -8.22 4.14
CA LEU A 47 -11.19 -8.62 5.10
C LEU A 47 -10.45 -9.92 4.73
N LEU A 48 -11.08 -10.84 4.00
CA LEU A 48 -10.55 -12.20 3.80
C LEU A 48 -10.13 -12.52 2.37
N LYS A 49 -10.31 -11.59 1.42
CA LYS A 49 -9.65 -11.74 0.11
C LYS A 49 -8.18 -11.36 0.31
N PRO A 50 -7.25 -12.33 0.31
CA PRO A 50 -5.84 -12.00 0.45
C PRO A 50 -5.48 -11.00 -0.64
N LEU A 51 -4.80 -9.92 -0.27
CA LEU A 51 -4.30 -8.98 -1.26
C LEU A 51 -3.50 -9.80 -2.28
N PRO A 52 -3.71 -9.59 -3.60
CA PRO A 52 -3.16 -10.44 -4.66
C PRO A 52 -1.66 -10.16 -4.86
N TYR A 53 -0.88 -10.35 -3.80
CA TYR A 53 0.57 -10.30 -3.81
C TYR A 53 1.09 -11.73 -3.99
N ARG A 54 2.22 -11.88 -4.68
CA ARG A 54 2.93 -13.16 -4.69
C ARG A 54 3.43 -13.41 -3.26
N GLU A 55 3.06 -14.55 -2.68
CA GLU A 55 3.55 -15.01 -1.37
C GLU A 55 3.27 -14.04 -0.19
N PRO A 56 2.00 -13.78 0.17
CA PRO A 56 1.66 -12.83 1.25
C PRO A 56 2.23 -13.22 2.62
N GLU A 57 2.54 -14.49 2.83
CA GLU A 57 3.14 -15.02 4.08
C GLU A 57 4.58 -14.54 4.29
N ARG A 58 5.25 -14.05 3.24
CA ARG A 58 6.65 -13.59 3.28
C ARG A 58 6.80 -12.07 3.35
N LEU A 59 5.70 -11.34 3.23
CA LEU A 59 5.69 -9.88 3.30
C LEU A 59 5.46 -9.42 4.75
N ALA A 60 6.40 -8.64 5.27
CA ALA A 60 6.29 -8.01 6.58
C ALA A 60 6.38 -6.48 6.44
N LEU A 61 5.50 -5.78 7.14
CA LEU A 61 5.55 -4.32 7.26
C LEU A 61 6.39 -3.95 8.48
N LEU A 62 7.49 -3.25 8.25
CA LEU A 62 8.35 -2.73 9.31
C LEU A 62 7.79 -1.37 9.79
N TRP A 63 7.63 -1.25 11.10
CA TRP A 63 7.23 -0.02 11.77
C TRP A 63 8.29 0.34 12.82
N SER A 64 8.66 1.62 12.93
CA SER A 64 9.46 2.07 14.06
C SER A 64 8.56 2.26 15.28
N ARG A 65 9.16 2.20 16.47
CA ARG A 65 8.46 2.47 17.74
C ARG A 65 9.12 3.65 18.42
N TRP A 66 8.37 4.72 18.60
CA TRP A 66 8.80 5.87 19.41
C TRP A 66 8.16 5.82 20.78
N SER A 67 8.71 6.59 21.73
CA SER A 67 8.26 6.59 23.14
C SER A 67 6.76 6.80 23.34
N ASN A 68 6.09 7.47 22.39
CA ASN A 68 4.66 7.78 22.45
C ASN A 68 3.83 7.10 21.33
N PHE A 69 4.45 6.34 20.42
CA PHE A 69 3.77 5.73 19.27
C PHE A 69 4.24 4.29 19.06
N ASP A 70 3.31 3.34 19.23
CA ASP A 70 3.57 1.91 19.03
C ASP A 70 3.89 1.53 17.59
N LYS A 71 3.38 2.32 16.63
CA LYS A 71 3.66 2.17 15.19
C LYS A 71 3.85 3.54 14.57
N THR A 72 5.06 3.82 14.11
CA THR A 72 5.38 5.02 13.35
C THR A 72 6.18 4.68 12.09
N TRP A 73 6.21 5.63 11.17
CA TRP A 73 6.99 5.54 9.94
C TRP A 73 8.46 5.33 10.24
N LEU A 74 9.11 4.55 9.39
CA LEU A 74 10.54 4.32 9.46
C LEU A 74 11.28 5.55 8.94
N SER A 75 12.35 5.97 9.61
CA SER A 75 13.29 6.91 9.02
C SER A 75 14.10 6.25 7.91
N GLU A 76 14.59 7.03 6.94
CA GLU A 76 15.42 6.53 5.85
C GLU A 76 16.69 5.84 6.36
N ALA A 77 17.30 6.38 7.43
CA ALA A 77 18.48 5.78 8.05
C ALA A 77 18.16 4.41 8.67
N GLU A 78 17.04 4.29 9.39
CA GLU A 78 16.59 3.00 9.92
C GLU A 78 16.31 2.01 8.78
N PHE A 79 15.68 2.46 7.68
CA PHE A 79 15.43 1.60 6.52
C PHE A 79 16.73 1.06 5.91
N LEU A 80 17.73 1.93 5.71
CA LEU A 80 19.03 1.51 5.19
C LEU A 80 19.76 0.54 6.12
N ASP A 81 19.61 0.71 7.43
CA ASP A 81 20.18 -0.23 8.40
C ASP A 81 19.48 -1.59 8.37
N TYR A 82 18.14 -1.63 8.23
CA TYR A 82 17.41 -2.89 8.07
C TYR A 82 17.67 -3.57 6.72
N ALA A 83 17.77 -2.79 5.63
CA ALA A 83 18.05 -3.31 4.30
C ALA A 83 19.44 -3.98 4.23
N ARG A 84 20.38 -3.61 5.12
CA ARG A 84 21.70 -4.22 5.24
C ARG A 84 21.71 -5.53 6.04
N LEU A 85 20.62 -5.90 6.70
CA LEU A 85 20.50 -7.16 7.43
C LEU A 85 20.18 -8.32 6.47
N GLU A 86 21.09 -8.57 5.52
CA GLU A 86 20.96 -9.58 4.45
C GLU A 86 20.68 -11.01 4.96
N ALA A 87 21.03 -11.30 6.23
CA ALA A 87 20.81 -12.62 6.82
C ALA A 87 19.33 -12.94 7.14
N GLN A 88 18.44 -11.94 7.16
CA GLN A 88 17.04 -12.11 7.60
C GLN A 88 16.01 -11.56 6.60
N VAL A 89 16.43 -10.80 5.61
CA VAL A 89 15.55 -10.13 4.65
C VAL A 89 16.04 -10.45 3.24
N GLU A 90 15.19 -11.10 2.43
CA GLU A 90 15.51 -11.40 1.03
C GLU A 90 15.52 -10.14 0.15
N SER A 91 14.55 -9.25 0.37
CA SER A 91 14.43 -7.98 -0.32
C SER A 91 13.67 -6.98 0.55
N ALA A 92 14.06 -5.70 0.49
CA ALA A 92 13.48 -4.63 1.26
C ALA A 92 13.06 -3.50 0.33
N ALA A 93 11.81 -3.05 0.46
CA ALA A 93 11.30 -1.90 -0.27
C ALA A 93 10.70 -0.87 0.69
N ALA A 94 10.82 0.40 0.31
CA ALA A 94 10.27 1.53 1.03
C ALA A 94 9.26 2.28 0.17
N TRP A 95 8.27 2.89 0.82
CA TRP A 95 7.38 3.85 0.19
C TRP A 95 7.09 5.02 1.13
N SER A 96 6.85 6.19 0.55
CA SER A 96 6.33 7.38 1.25
C SER A 96 5.10 7.90 0.52
N ASP A 97 4.10 8.31 1.29
CA ASP A 97 2.94 9.02 0.75
C ASP A 97 3.33 10.47 0.47
N GLU A 98 3.27 10.86 -0.80
CA GLU A 98 3.57 12.23 -1.24
C GLU A 98 2.29 13.09 -1.28
N GLY A 99 1.12 12.49 -1.01
CA GLY A 99 -0.16 13.17 -1.06
C GLY A 99 -0.64 13.44 -2.48
N ASP A 100 -1.51 14.44 -2.62
CA ASP A 100 -2.12 14.80 -3.90
C ASP A 100 -1.22 15.77 -4.68
N VAL A 101 -0.79 15.36 -5.88
CA VAL A 101 0.01 16.16 -6.81
C VAL A 101 -0.79 16.56 -8.03
N ALA A 102 -0.51 17.72 -8.61
CA ALA A 102 -1.18 18.19 -9.82
C ALA A 102 -0.40 17.81 -11.09
N ILE A 103 -1.03 17.02 -11.98
CA ILE A 103 -0.49 16.77 -13.31
C ILE A 103 -0.96 17.86 -14.27
N THR A 104 0.00 18.60 -14.79
CA THR A 104 -0.14 19.74 -15.70
C THR A 104 0.65 19.50 -17.00
N GLY A 105 0.48 20.38 -17.99
CA GLY A 105 1.25 20.35 -19.25
C GLY A 105 0.49 19.78 -20.45
N GLU A 106 -0.41 18.82 -20.27
CA GLU A 106 -1.28 18.29 -21.33
C GLU A 106 -2.75 18.25 -20.87
N GLY A 107 -3.58 19.11 -21.45
CA GLY A 107 -5.01 19.19 -21.17
C GLY A 107 -5.37 19.87 -19.85
N THR A 108 -6.47 19.42 -19.23
CA THR A 108 -6.95 19.96 -17.94
C THR A 108 -6.09 19.48 -16.77
N PRO A 109 -5.64 20.37 -15.87
CA PRO A 109 -4.99 19.96 -14.63
C PRO A 109 -5.85 18.98 -13.84
N GLU A 110 -5.27 17.86 -13.42
CA GLU A 110 -5.92 16.85 -12.58
C GLU A 110 -5.03 16.61 -11.36
N SER A 111 -5.66 16.57 -10.19
CA SER A 111 -5.00 16.22 -8.93
C SER A 111 -5.07 14.72 -8.74
N VAL A 112 -3.93 14.08 -8.52
CA VAL A 112 -3.78 12.63 -8.37
C VAL A 112 -2.93 12.31 -7.16
N GLY A 113 -3.24 11.23 -6.44
CA GLY A 113 -2.38 10.76 -5.36
C GLY A 113 -1.03 10.26 -5.91
N ALA A 114 0.06 10.69 -5.29
CA ALA A 114 1.41 10.25 -5.58
C ALA A 114 2.00 9.51 -4.37
N MET A 115 2.86 8.56 -4.68
CA MET A 115 3.61 7.80 -3.71
C MET A 115 5.01 7.63 -4.27
N ALA A 116 6.02 7.97 -3.48
CA ALA A 116 7.40 7.63 -3.82
C ALA A 116 7.66 6.20 -3.34
N MET A 117 8.38 5.44 -4.15
CA MET A 117 8.71 4.04 -3.86
C MET A 117 10.13 3.74 -4.34
N SER A 118 10.82 2.85 -3.63
CA SER A 118 12.14 2.38 -4.03
C SER A 118 12.09 1.43 -5.22
N HIS A 119 13.22 1.22 -5.88
CA HIS A 119 13.31 0.33 -7.05
C HIS A 119 12.86 -1.11 -6.79
N GLU A 120 13.08 -1.62 -5.58
CA GLU A 120 12.70 -2.97 -5.17
C GLU A 120 11.19 -3.15 -4.90
N MET A 121 10.37 -2.09 -4.91
CA MET A 121 8.95 -2.18 -4.58
C MET A 121 8.17 -3.15 -5.47
N LEU A 122 8.31 -3.03 -6.80
CA LEU A 122 7.60 -3.92 -7.73
C LEU A 122 8.07 -5.38 -7.61
N PRO A 123 9.40 -5.66 -7.60
CA PRO A 123 9.93 -7.00 -7.34
C PRO A 123 9.44 -7.62 -6.03
N VAL A 124 9.48 -6.88 -4.91
CA VAL A 124 9.03 -7.34 -3.59
C VAL A 124 7.56 -7.73 -3.62
N LEU A 125 6.72 -6.95 -4.30
CA LEU A 125 5.29 -7.26 -4.44
C LEU A 125 5.02 -8.35 -5.50
N GLY A 126 6.06 -8.83 -6.19
CA GLY A 126 5.97 -9.80 -7.26
C GLY A 126 5.19 -9.28 -8.48
N MET A 127 5.18 -7.97 -8.68
CA MET A 127 4.43 -7.28 -9.73
C MET A 127 5.35 -6.89 -10.89
N GLU A 128 4.85 -7.03 -12.11
CA GLU A 128 5.52 -6.57 -13.33
C GLU A 128 4.78 -5.37 -13.93
N PRO A 129 5.48 -4.35 -14.46
CA PRO A 129 4.83 -3.22 -15.11
C PRO A 129 4.02 -3.67 -16.33
N ALA A 130 2.85 -3.07 -16.53
CA ALA A 130 2.00 -3.36 -17.69
C ALA A 130 2.67 -2.92 -19.00
N VAL A 131 3.38 -1.80 -18.96
CA VAL A 131 4.10 -1.21 -20.10
C VAL A 131 5.36 -0.55 -19.57
N GLY A 132 6.46 -0.66 -20.31
CA GLY A 132 7.74 -0.04 -19.97
C GLY A 132 8.55 -0.90 -19.00
N ARG A 133 9.23 -0.25 -18.06
CA ARG A 133 10.08 -0.91 -17.06
C ARG A 133 9.80 -0.43 -15.65
N GLY A 134 10.27 -1.20 -14.67
CA GLY A 134 10.37 -0.77 -13.28
C GLY A 134 11.42 0.33 -13.09
N PHE A 135 11.47 0.85 -11.86
CA PHE A 135 12.53 1.73 -11.42
C PHE A 135 13.87 0.98 -11.36
N SER A 136 14.96 1.71 -11.55
CA SER A 136 16.33 1.19 -11.52
C SER A 136 17.09 1.73 -10.32
N VAL A 137 18.13 1.02 -9.87
CA VAL A 137 18.99 1.45 -8.74
C VAL A 137 19.55 2.86 -8.92
N ALA A 138 19.84 3.26 -10.17
CA ALA A 138 20.36 4.59 -10.47
C ALA A 138 19.34 5.72 -10.24
N GLU A 139 18.05 5.40 -10.22
CA GLU A 139 16.95 6.34 -9.99
C GLU A 139 16.66 6.54 -8.49
N ASP A 140 17.16 5.65 -7.63
CA ASP A 140 17.09 5.76 -6.16
C ASP A 140 18.24 6.61 -5.59
N LEU A 141 19.17 7.08 -6.43
CA LEU A 141 20.32 7.87 -5.99
C LEU A 141 19.91 9.32 -5.65
N PRO A 142 20.59 9.96 -4.67
CA PRO A 142 20.39 11.38 -4.41
C PRO A 142 20.64 12.22 -5.67
N ASN A 143 19.69 13.08 -6.01
CA ASN A 143 19.69 13.92 -7.23
C ASN A 143 19.55 13.17 -8.56
N ALA A 144 19.05 11.94 -8.55
CA ALA A 144 18.68 11.26 -9.79
C ALA A 144 17.60 12.06 -10.55
N PRO A 145 17.57 11.98 -11.90
CA PRO A 145 16.52 12.61 -12.67
C PRO A 145 15.14 12.10 -12.23
N PRO A 146 14.14 12.97 -12.04
CA PRO A 146 12.84 12.56 -11.56
C PRO A 146 12.15 11.68 -12.62
N VAL A 147 11.74 10.50 -12.18
CA VAL A 147 11.00 9.53 -12.99
C VAL A 147 9.70 9.15 -12.31
N ALA A 148 8.67 8.86 -13.11
CA ALA A 148 7.36 8.47 -12.62
C ALA A 148 6.88 7.19 -13.28
N MET A 149 6.12 6.42 -12.52
CA MET A 149 5.31 5.31 -13.02
C MET A 149 3.85 5.67 -12.90
N ILE A 150 3.08 5.45 -13.98
CA ILE A 150 1.68 5.87 -14.02
C ILE A 150 0.77 4.72 -13.58
N GLY A 151 -0.17 5.02 -12.69
CA GLY A 151 -1.21 4.07 -12.28
C GLY A 151 -2.09 3.65 -13.48
N TYR A 152 -2.45 2.37 -13.56
CA TYR A 152 -3.17 1.80 -14.70
C TYR A 152 -4.47 2.53 -15.05
N ASP A 153 -5.23 2.98 -14.05
CA ASP A 153 -6.49 3.69 -14.28
C ASP A 153 -6.26 5.12 -14.77
N LEU A 154 -5.18 5.78 -14.37
CA LEU A 154 -4.80 7.09 -14.92
C LEU A 154 -4.34 6.95 -16.38
N TRP A 155 -3.54 5.92 -16.66
CA TRP A 155 -3.08 5.58 -18.00
C TRP A 155 -4.26 5.34 -18.96
N ARG A 156 -5.27 4.56 -18.55
CA ARG A 156 -6.47 4.31 -19.37
C ARG A 156 -7.38 5.52 -19.50
N ARG A 157 -7.68 6.24 -18.41
CA ARG A 157 -8.65 7.36 -18.43
C ARG A 157 -8.10 8.59 -19.15
N ARG A 158 -6.85 8.97 -18.88
CA ARG A 158 -6.27 10.23 -19.38
C ARG A 158 -5.48 10.05 -20.67
N TYR A 159 -4.73 8.94 -20.78
CA TYR A 159 -3.84 8.69 -21.92
C TYR A 159 -4.39 7.62 -22.88
N GLY A 160 -5.64 7.20 -22.71
CA GLY A 160 -6.31 6.24 -23.59
C GLY A 160 -5.67 4.85 -23.64
N GLY A 161 -4.76 4.53 -22.71
CA GLY A 161 -3.97 3.30 -22.78
C GLY A 161 -2.87 3.33 -23.84
N ASP A 162 -2.35 4.51 -24.22
CA ASP A 162 -1.28 4.64 -25.20
C ASP A 162 0.08 4.19 -24.63
N PRO A 163 0.73 3.14 -25.18
CA PRO A 163 2.04 2.68 -24.72
C PRO A 163 3.16 3.68 -25.05
N SER A 164 2.94 4.61 -25.98
CA SER A 164 3.92 5.65 -26.31
C SER A 164 4.06 6.74 -25.24
N LEU A 165 3.31 6.64 -24.14
CA LEU A 165 3.51 7.45 -22.94
C LEU A 165 4.87 7.17 -22.27
N VAL A 166 5.38 5.94 -22.38
CA VAL A 166 6.69 5.58 -21.82
C VAL A 166 7.79 6.34 -22.56
N GLY A 167 8.62 7.05 -21.79
CA GLY A 167 9.67 7.93 -22.29
C GLY A 167 9.25 9.39 -22.44
N ARG A 168 7.95 9.72 -22.34
CA ARG A 168 7.48 11.11 -22.37
C ARG A 168 7.74 11.82 -21.03
N THR A 169 7.84 13.13 -21.10
CA THR A 169 7.95 14.00 -19.92
C THR A 169 6.60 14.61 -19.62
N ILE A 170 6.13 14.44 -18.39
CA ILE A 170 4.91 15.07 -17.86
C ILE A 170 5.29 16.09 -16.79
N THR A 171 4.44 17.09 -16.55
CA THR A 171 4.69 18.07 -15.50
C THR A 171 3.89 17.72 -14.25
N VAL A 172 4.56 17.41 -13.15
CA VAL A 172 3.97 17.11 -11.84
C VAL A 172 4.34 18.24 -10.89
N ASP A 173 3.34 18.99 -10.40
CA ASP A 173 3.52 20.18 -9.55
C ASP A 173 4.55 21.19 -10.09
N GLY A 174 4.56 21.38 -11.41
CA GLY A 174 5.51 22.27 -12.10
C GLY A 174 6.88 21.67 -12.39
N THR A 175 7.17 20.46 -11.93
CA THR A 175 8.43 19.75 -12.18
C THR A 175 8.30 18.81 -13.38
N PRO A 176 9.20 18.85 -14.37
CA PRO A 176 9.22 17.89 -15.47
C PRO A 176 9.72 16.53 -14.98
N VAL A 177 8.90 15.50 -15.14
CA VAL A 177 9.16 14.12 -14.71
C VAL A 177 9.00 13.18 -15.89
N ARG A 178 9.95 12.27 -16.09
CA ARG A 178 9.90 11.31 -17.21
C ARG A 178 9.13 10.05 -16.82
N VAL A 179 8.18 9.63 -17.66
CA VAL A 179 7.43 8.40 -17.44
C VAL A 179 8.28 7.19 -17.86
N VAL A 180 8.53 6.25 -16.95
CA VAL A 180 9.35 5.04 -17.21
C VAL A 180 8.53 3.77 -17.39
N GLY A 181 7.29 3.76 -16.89
CA GLY A 181 6.40 2.62 -17.02
C GLY A 181 4.98 2.90 -16.51
N CYS A 182 4.13 1.89 -16.64
CA CYS A 182 2.78 1.89 -16.09
C CYS A 182 2.59 0.68 -15.16
N CYS A 183 1.96 0.91 -14.00
CA CYS A 183 1.67 -0.16 -13.05
C CYS A 183 0.75 -1.24 -13.67
N PRO A 184 0.86 -2.51 -13.24
CA PRO A 184 -0.06 -3.55 -13.68
C PRO A 184 -1.50 -3.24 -13.25
N GLY A 185 -2.44 -3.52 -14.15
CA GLY A 185 -3.89 -3.38 -13.92
C GLY A 185 -4.50 -4.45 -13.02
N SER A 186 -3.70 -5.13 -12.18
CA SER A 186 -4.20 -6.13 -11.26
C SER A 186 -4.75 -5.49 -9.99
N SER A 187 -5.85 -6.04 -9.53
CA SER A 187 -6.73 -5.66 -8.42
C SER A 187 -6.10 -5.39 -7.03
N GLY A 188 -4.78 -5.30 -6.90
CA GLY A 188 -4.07 -4.95 -5.66
C GLY A 188 -3.83 -3.45 -5.47
N CYS A 189 -3.66 -2.68 -6.55
CA CYS A 189 -3.42 -1.23 -6.46
C CYS A 189 -4.73 -0.44 -6.68
N ARG A 190 -5.78 -0.77 -5.92
CA ARG A 190 -7.13 -0.18 -6.02
C ARG A 190 -7.44 0.80 -4.87
N SER A 191 -6.40 1.40 -4.29
CA SER A 191 -6.46 2.40 -3.22
C SER A 191 -5.60 3.58 -3.70
N SER A 192 -6.16 4.58 -4.37
CA SER A 192 -6.73 5.74 -3.66
C SER A 192 -7.80 6.45 -4.50
N SER A 193 -8.95 5.82 -4.71
CA SER A 193 -10.19 6.58 -4.91
C SER A 193 -10.66 7.11 -3.55
N ARG A 194 -9.94 8.06 -2.96
CA ARG A 194 -10.43 8.82 -1.79
C ARG A 194 -11.11 10.09 -2.29
N CYS A 195 -12.18 9.88 -3.06
CA CYS A 195 -13.18 10.91 -3.30
C CYS A 195 -14.01 11.05 -2.02
N GLY A 196 -13.70 12.06 -1.22
CA GLY A 196 -14.38 12.37 0.04
C GLY A 196 -14.04 13.78 0.48
N SER A 197 -14.83 14.74 -0.01
CA SER A 197 -14.75 16.16 0.29
C SER A 197 -14.59 16.49 1.79
N ARG A 198 -13.58 17.29 2.14
CA ARG A 198 -13.69 18.27 3.22
C ARG A 198 -12.73 19.45 2.97
N ARG A 199 -13.32 20.65 3.03
CA ARG A 199 -12.73 21.96 2.74
C ARG A 199 -11.77 22.42 3.85
N SER A 200 -10.77 23.19 3.41
CA SER A 200 -9.92 24.19 4.09
C SER A 200 -9.11 23.69 5.30
N THR A 201 -7.87 24.12 5.53
CA THR A 201 -7.40 25.50 5.47
C THR A 201 -5.88 25.51 5.55
N SER A 202 -5.30 26.56 4.96
CA SER A 202 -4.06 27.22 5.36
C SER A 202 -2.75 26.43 5.28
N SER A 203 -1.90 26.93 4.38
CA SER A 203 -0.53 27.35 4.71
C SER A 203 0.36 26.29 5.33
N ARG A 204 1.19 25.70 4.47
CA ARG A 204 2.62 25.59 4.72
C ARG A 204 3.33 25.44 3.38
N SER A 205 3.82 26.58 2.91
CA SER A 205 5.03 26.66 2.11
C SER A 205 6.11 25.77 2.71
N ALA A 206 6.59 24.78 1.98
CA ALA A 206 7.99 24.39 2.02
C ALA A 206 8.26 23.45 0.85
N TRP A 207 9.07 23.97 -0.06
CA TRP A 207 9.76 23.18 -1.06
C TRP A 207 10.58 22.06 -0.41
N SER A 208 10.66 20.96 -1.12
CA SER A 208 11.72 19.97 -1.05
C SER A 208 13.07 20.61 -1.37
N ALA A 209 13.98 20.59 -0.40
CA ALA A 209 15.41 20.77 -0.62
C ALA A 209 16.09 19.39 -0.58
N PRO A 210 17.11 19.13 -1.40
CA PRO A 210 17.85 17.87 -1.36
C PRO A 210 18.58 17.75 -0.03
N ILE A 211 18.52 16.57 0.60
CA ILE A 211 19.20 16.31 1.89
C ILE A 211 20.71 16.31 1.63
N PRO A 212 21.50 17.25 2.19
CA PRO A 212 22.94 17.19 2.10
C PRO A 212 23.45 16.02 2.95
N SER A 213 24.22 15.15 2.31
CA SER A 213 25.09 14.16 2.95
C SER A 213 26.04 14.87 3.93
N ALA A 214 25.74 14.79 5.22
CA ALA A 214 26.66 15.18 6.31
C ALA A 214 27.04 13.98 7.18
N ALA A 215 27.10 12.77 6.60
CA ALA A 215 27.43 11.53 7.30
C ALA A 215 28.94 11.19 7.30
N THR A 216 29.84 12.17 7.16
CA THR A 216 31.29 11.90 7.24
C THR A 216 31.96 12.45 8.51
N THR A 217 31.37 13.41 9.22
CA THR A 217 32.08 14.06 10.36
C THR A 217 31.70 13.52 11.74
N ALA A 218 30.62 12.72 11.85
CA ALA A 218 30.17 12.19 13.16
C ALA A 218 30.84 10.87 13.59
N SER A 219 31.55 10.17 12.70
CA SER A 219 32.17 8.85 13.03
C SER A 219 33.54 8.94 13.72
N SER A 220 34.17 10.11 13.78
CA SER A 220 35.42 10.32 14.52
C SER A 220 35.15 10.65 15.99
N ALA A 221 34.15 11.49 16.27
CA ALA A 221 33.80 11.93 17.62
C ALA A 221 33.36 10.77 18.54
N TRP A 222 32.69 9.75 17.99
CA TRP A 222 32.28 8.58 18.77
C TRP A 222 33.43 7.61 19.08
N ARG A 223 34.49 7.60 18.25
CA ARG A 223 35.66 6.73 18.42
C ARG A 223 36.59 7.20 19.53
N ASP A 224 36.66 8.52 19.76
CA ASP A 224 37.49 9.09 20.82
C ASP A 224 36.80 8.97 22.20
N SER A 225 35.48 9.12 22.28
CA SER A 225 34.74 8.93 23.54
C SER A 225 34.75 7.48 24.05
N ALA A 226 34.98 6.49 23.18
CA ALA A 226 35.06 5.08 23.55
C ALA A 226 36.44 4.66 24.12
N ARG A 227 37.50 5.47 23.96
CA ARG A 227 38.82 5.18 24.55
C ARG A 227 39.00 5.71 25.97
N GLU A 228 38.22 6.70 26.37
CA GLU A 228 38.34 7.34 27.69
C GLU A 228 37.64 6.53 28.83
N ALA A 229 36.82 5.53 28.49
CA ALA A 229 35.94 4.84 29.45
C ALA A 229 36.34 3.38 29.79
N ALA A 230 37.62 3.01 29.65
CA ALA A 230 38.11 1.68 30.03
C ALA A 230 38.70 1.67 31.46
N PRO A 231 38.11 0.96 32.45
CA PRO A 231 38.71 0.78 33.77
C PRO A 231 39.90 -0.22 33.74
N PRO A 232 40.90 -0.10 34.64
CA PRO A 232 42.12 -0.90 34.61
C PRO A 232 41.86 -2.36 34.99
N ALA A 233 42.45 -3.26 34.19
CA ALA A 233 42.38 -4.71 34.38
C ALA A 233 43.03 -5.17 35.71
N SER A 234 42.23 -5.76 36.59
CA SER A 234 42.71 -6.46 37.78
C SER A 234 43.23 -7.86 37.39
N ARG A 235 44.54 -8.05 37.53
CA ARG A 235 45.23 -9.35 37.58
C ARG A 235 44.63 -10.23 38.68
N GLN A 236 44.20 -11.45 38.34
CA GLN A 236 44.13 -12.56 39.28
C GLN A 236 45.31 -13.51 39.04
N ARG A 237 45.92 -13.92 40.14
CA ARG A 237 47.00 -14.89 40.29
C ARG A 237 46.46 -16.00 41.17
#